data_AF-A0A2G5UQW0-F1
#
_entry.id   AF-A0A2G5UQW0-F1
#
_cell.length_a   1.000
_cell.length_b   1.000
_cell.length_c   1.000
_cell.angle_alpha   90.00
_cell.angle_beta   90.00
_cell.angle_gamma   90.00
#
_symmetry.space_group_name_H-M   'P 1'
#
loop_
_entity.id
_entity.type
_entity.pdbx_description
1 polymer ?
#
loop_
_entity_poly.entity_id
_entity_poly.type
_entity_poly.pdbx_seq_one_letter_code
_entity_poly.pdbx_strand_id
1 'polypeptide(L)'
;MRFQSINYINFYEEKRYVGVRIASEEIMVISERREESEISCFQLNVSGKIIDFRLSDEYNLPRAYFHPSNKEYVFQAIHNYLLDFFGDTVEYAWRATYPENPIPHLPNLSLWFFYSTGRSGVRTMETLEKFFASSPIMKMICIRWSRPELISPESKFYQAESHYSRIKHSHNAHAFLKHFQGRQATLFFHEFNVLEFVEFINRWRSGEAFQKLEYLKIKLMSNFHHLIEVLNANGVKRIDRTKKPPIHTVPHLSQSIRVLQRNTDPIISHRYIVRETDNRVASVSVRGDMFCFGVWKETEEEFLRMVE
;
A
#
# COMPACT_ATOMS: atom_id res chain seq x y z
N MET A 1 23.17 17.54 14.58
CA MET A 1 21.74 17.32 14.36
C MET A 1 21.53 15.82 14.24
N ARG A 2 21.04 15.14 15.30
CA ARG A 2 20.79 13.69 15.26
C ARG A 2 19.43 13.51 14.60
N PHE A 3 19.40 13.03 13.35
CA PHE A 3 18.15 12.64 12.71
C PHE A 3 17.47 11.61 13.62
N GLN A 4 16.28 11.92 14.13
CA GLN A 4 15.39 10.90 14.68
C GLN A 4 15.26 9.80 13.62
N SER A 5 15.33 8.54 14.03
CA SER A 5 15.40 7.35 13.16
C SER A 5 14.67 7.55 11.82
N ILE A 6 15.43 7.86 10.76
CA ILE A 6 14.86 7.97 9.41
C ILE A 6 14.56 6.55 8.99
N ASN A 7 13.28 6.25 8.85
CA ASN A 7 12.85 4.89 8.51
C ASN A 7 12.50 4.76 7.02
N TYR A 8 12.28 5.88 6.32
CA TYR A 8 11.99 5.85 4.89
C TYR A 8 12.39 7.13 4.14
N ILE A 9 12.71 6.98 2.86
CA ILE A 9 12.96 8.03 1.87
C ILE A 9 12.08 7.76 0.65
N ASN A 10 11.38 8.78 0.18
CA ASN A 10 10.38 8.65 -0.88
C ASN A 10 10.69 9.60 -2.05
N PHE A 11 10.83 9.02 -3.24
CA PHE A 11 10.80 9.73 -4.51
C PHE A 11 9.37 9.82 -5.00
N TYR A 12 8.79 11.02 -5.04
CA TYR A 12 7.41 11.19 -5.46
C TYR A 12 7.30 11.98 -6.74
N GLU A 13 6.51 11.44 -7.66
CA GLU A 13 6.38 11.99 -8.98
C GLU A 13 5.25 13.03 -9.06
N GLU A 14 5.58 14.19 -9.61
CA GLU A 14 4.66 15.23 -10.04
C GLU A 14 4.79 15.45 -11.56
N LYS A 15 3.82 16.12 -12.18
CA LYS A 15 3.75 16.23 -13.66
C LYS A 15 5.05 16.74 -14.32
N ARG A 16 5.88 17.50 -13.61
CA ARG A 16 7.06 18.20 -14.16
C ARG A 16 8.35 17.95 -13.38
N TYR A 17 8.30 17.22 -12.28
CA TYR A 17 9.46 16.99 -11.43
C TYR A 17 9.23 15.77 -10.53
N VAL A 18 10.31 15.28 -9.94
CA VAL A 18 10.28 14.27 -8.88
C VAL A 18 10.86 14.89 -7.62
N GLY A 19 10.08 14.91 -6.54
CA GLY A 19 10.59 15.38 -5.26
C GLY A 19 11.15 14.24 -4.43
N VAL A 20 12.15 14.52 -3.61
CA VAL A 20 12.75 13.58 -2.66
C VAL A 20 12.34 14.01 -1.26
N ARG A 21 11.70 13.10 -0.52
CA ARG A 21 11.21 13.34 0.84
C ARG A 21 11.86 12.43 1.85
N ILE A 22 12.20 12.99 2.99
CA ILE A 22 12.54 12.26 4.21
C ILE A 22 11.38 12.49 5.18
N ALA A 23 10.75 11.42 5.65
CA ALA A 23 9.52 11.53 6.42
C ALA A 23 8.44 12.38 5.69
N SER A 24 8.01 13.50 6.28
CA SER A 24 7.05 14.45 5.69
C SER A 24 7.71 15.63 4.99
N GLU A 25 9.03 15.78 5.09
CA GLU A 25 9.76 16.95 4.61
C GLU A 25 10.38 16.68 3.24
N GLU A 26 10.16 17.59 2.31
CA GLU A 26 10.84 17.59 1.04
C GLU A 26 12.22 18.21 1.19
N ILE A 27 13.24 17.49 0.74
CA ILE A 27 14.64 17.89 0.90
C ILE A 27 15.30 18.29 -0.42
N MET A 28 14.71 17.87 -1.55
CA MET A 28 15.26 18.10 -2.88
C MET A 28 14.19 17.90 -3.95
N VAL A 29 14.34 18.61 -5.06
CA VAL A 29 13.55 18.44 -6.27
C VAL A 29 14.45 18.04 -7.43
N ILE A 30 14.01 17.11 -8.27
CA ILE A 30 14.70 16.66 -9.47
C ILE A 30 13.82 17.06 -10.67
N SER A 31 14.32 17.91 -11.56
CA SER A 31 13.54 18.48 -12.67
C SER A 31 14.26 18.35 -14.00
N GLU A 32 13.48 18.19 -15.06
CA GLU A 32 14.00 18.28 -16.42
C GLU A 32 14.43 19.71 -16.74
N ARG A 33 15.60 19.88 -17.34
CA ARG A 33 16.10 21.18 -17.81
C ARG A 33 15.39 21.53 -19.12
N ARG A 34 14.71 22.68 -19.15
CA ARG A 34 14.14 23.24 -20.38
C ARG A 34 15.18 24.15 -21.03
N GLU A 35 15.33 24.03 -22.34
CA GLU A 35 16.36 24.72 -23.14
C GLU A 35 16.27 26.26 -23.07
N GLU A 36 15.12 26.82 -22.68
CA GLU A 36 14.81 28.25 -22.79
C GLU A 36 15.19 29.12 -21.57
N SER A 37 16.08 28.68 -20.69
CA SER A 37 16.47 29.55 -19.58
C SER A 37 17.95 29.40 -19.25
N GLU A 38 18.70 30.48 -19.49
CA GLU A 38 20.04 30.71 -18.93
C GLU A 38 19.93 30.84 -17.40
N ILE A 39 19.61 29.73 -16.76
CA ILE A 39 19.55 29.63 -15.30
C ILE A 39 20.96 29.34 -14.83
N SER A 40 21.51 30.21 -13.98
CA SER A 40 22.78 30.00 -13.30
C SER A 40 22.68 28.78 -12.36
N CYS A 41 23.16 27.64 -12.85
CA CYS A 41 23.34 26.44 -12.06
C CYS A 41 24.77 26.34 -11.53
N PHE A 42 24.96 25.64 -10.42
CA PHE A 42 26.26 25.18 -9.95
C PHE A 42 26.33 23.66 -10.05
N GLN A 43 27.54 23.12 -10.22
CA GLN A 43 27.74 21.70 -10.44
C GLN A 43 28.21 21.00 -9.16
N LEU A 44 27.62 19.86 -8.85
CA LEU A 44 28.05 18.98 -7.77
C LEU A 44 28.37 17.58 -8.29
N ASN A 45 29.38 16.95 -7.70
CA ASN A 45 29.63 15.53 -7.89
C ASN A 45 28.76 14.72 -6.92
N VAL A 46 27.80 13.98 -7.46
CA VAL A 46 26.90 13.09 -6.72
C VAL A 46 27.18 11.67 -7.16
N SER A 47 27.78 10.87 -6.28
CA SER A 47 28.16 9.47 -6.53
C SER A 47 28.91 9.25 -7.86
N GLY A 48 29.88 10.12 -8.14
CA GLY A 48 30.72 10.05 -9.33
C GLY A 48 30.13 10.71 -10.59
N LYS A 49 28.97 11.37 -10.48
CA LYS A 49 28.31 12.06 -11.61
C LYS A 49 28.21 13.55 -11.35
N ILE A 50 28.56 14.36 -12.35
CA ILE A 50 28.38 15.81 -12.30
C ILE A 50 26.92 16.13 -12.64
N ILE A 51 26.23 16.80 -11.71
CA ILE A 51 24.83 17.18 -11.83
C ILE A 51 24.71 18.68 -11.59
N ASP A 52 23.89 19.34 -12.41
CA ASP A 52 23.58 20.76 -12.27
C ASP A 52 22.54 20.94 -11.15
N PHE A 53 22.82 21.86 -10.21
CA PHE A 53 21.96 22.23 -9.12
C PHE A 53 21.65 23.72 -9.11
N ARG A 54 20.48 24.07 -8.55
CA ARG A 54 20.13 25.44 -8.17
C ARG A 54 19.38 25.42 -6.85
N LEU A 55 19.55 26.47 -6.05
CA LEU A 55 18.67 26.73 -4.91
C LEU A 55 17.43 27.48 -5.42
N SER A 56 16.25 26.91 -5.16
CA SER A 56 14.99 27.56 -5.53
C SER A 56 14.71 28.75 -4.61
N ASP A 57 14.52 29.94 -5.18
CA ASP A 57 14.21 31.16 -4.43
C ASP A 57 12.84 31.10 -3.72
N GLU A 58 11.90 30.32 -4.24
CA GLU A 58 10.53 30.17 -3.68
C GLU A 58 10.46 29.18 -2.50
N TYR A 59 11.30 28.14 -2.50
CA TYR A 59 11.17 27.03 -1.55
C TYR A 59 12.43 26.77 -0.71
N ASN A 60 13.55 27.46 -0.97
CA ASN A 60 14.86 27.21 -0.35
C ASN A 60 15.31 25.74 -0.42
N LEU A 61 14.83 24.98 -1.41
CA LEU A 61 15.19 23.59 -1.64
C LEU A 61 16.18 23.48 -2.79
N PRO A 62 17.19 22.60 -2.68
CA PRO A 62 18.06 22.28 -3.79
C PRO A 62 17.24 21.58 -4.89
N ARG A 63 17.44 22.05 -6.12
CA ARG A 63 16.87 21.50 -7.33
C ARG A 63 17.97 20.93 -8.20
N ALA A 64 17.98 19.62 -8.38
CA ALA A 64 18.82 18.93 -9.34
C ALA A 64 18.16 18.98 -10.73
N TYR A 65 18.95 19.25 -11.76
CA TYR A 65 18.51 19.26 -13.14
C TYR A 65 19.08 18.09 -13.93
N PHE A 66 18.28 17.58 -14.86
CA PHE A 66 18.71 16.58 -15.83
C PHE A 66 18.28 16.98 -17.24
N HIS A 67 19.11 16.64 -18.23
CA HIS A 67 18.67 16.57 -19.63
C HIS A 67 17.86 15.28 -19.84
N PRO A 68 16.85 15.20 -20.72
CA PRO A 68 16.05 13.99 -20.93
C PRO A 68 16.85 12.71 -21.15
N SER A 69 17.94 12.76 -21.93
CA SER A 69 18.85 11.62 -22.17
C SER A 69 19.55 11.12 -20.91
N ASN A 70 19.56 11.93 -19.87
CA ASN A 70 20.36 11.78 -18.66
C ASN A 70 19.50 11.41 -17.43
N LYS A 71 18.19 11.32 -17.62
CA LYS A 71 17.19 11.12 -16.57
C LYS A 71 17.56 9.95 -15.65
N GLU A 72 17.78 8.78 -16.23
CA GLU A 72 17.98 7.54 -15.47
C GLU A 72 19.23 7.58 -14.59
N TYR A 73 20.37 8.03 -15.13
CA TYR A 73 21.60 8.07 -14.33
C TYR A 73 21.56 9.17 -13.27
N VAL A 74 20.82 10.27 -13.47
CA VAL A 74 20.66 11.31 -12.42
C VAL A 74 19.87 10.75 -11.24
N PHE A 75 18.77 10.02 -11.49
CA PHE A 75 18.05 9.31 -10.44
C PHE A 75 18.93 8.29 -9.74
N GLN A 76 19.72 7.53 -10.51
CA GLN A 76 20.64 6.53 -9.97
C GLN A 76 21.72 7.17 -9.09
N ALA A 77 22.34 8.27 -9.52
CA ALA A 77 23.36 8.97 -8.76
C ALA A 77 22.82 9.51 -7.44
N ILE A 78 21.65 10.17 -7.47
CA ILE A 78 21.01 10.70 -6.26
C ILE A 78 20.59 9.56 -5.33
N HIS A 79 20.00 8.48 -5.87
CA HIS A 79 19.64 7.30 -5.08
C HIS A 79 20.84 6.65 -4.41
N ASN A 80 21.92 6.42 -5.16
CA ASN A 80 23.14 5.84 -4.62
C ASN A 80 23.75 6.74 -3.53
N TYR A 81 23.76 8.06 -3.73
CA TYR A 81 24.22 8.99 -2.69
C TYR A 81 23.40 8.87 -1.41
N LEU A 82 22.08 8.79 -1.52
CA LEU A 82 21.20 8.61 -0.38
C LEU A 82 21.37 7.22 0.26
N LEU A 83 21.63 6.19 -0.53
CA LEU A 83 21.93 4.84 -0.05
C LEU A 83 23.25 4.80 0.73
N ASP A 84 24.31 5.42 0.20
CA ASP A 84 25.61 5.51 0.85
C ASP A 84 25.53 6.34 2.14
N PHE A 85 24.71 7.38 2.16
CA PHE A 85 24.57 8.28 3.31
C PHE A 85 23.70 7.72 4.43
N PHE A 86 22.55 7.12 4.11
CA PHE A 86 21.58 6.63 5.10
C PHE A 86 21.65 5.12 5.36
N GLY A 87 22.31 4.36 4.48
CA GLY A 87 22.44 2.92 4.56
C GLY A 87 21.23 2.15 4.01
N ASP A 88 21.40 0.84 3.87
CA ASP A 88 20.41 -0.10 3.34
C ASP A 88 19.28 -0.46 4.32
N THR A 89 19.42 -0.08 5.59
CA THR A 89 18.37 -0.25 6.61
C THR A 89 17.18 0.68 6.42
N VAL A 90 17.35 1.77 5.67
CA VAL A 90 16.28 2.72 5.35
C VAL A 90 15.48 2.21 4.16
N GLU A 91 14.16 2.33 4.24
CA GLU A 91 13.30 1.98 3.12
C GLU A 91 13.31 3.09 2.05
N TYR A 92 13.74 2.75 0.83
CA TYR A 92 13.63 3.64 -0.32
C TYR A 92 12.38 3.27 -1.11
N ALA A 93 11.53 4.26 -1.39
CA ALA A 93 10.29 4.04 -2.11
C ALA A 93 10.15 4.98 -3.31
N TRP A 94 9.71 4.43 -4.44
CA TRP A 94 9.25 5.20 -5.59
C TRP A 94 7.73 5.30 -5.56
N ARG A 95 7.21 6.51 -5.43
CA ARG A 95 5.79 6.81 -5.51
C ARG A 95 5.41 7.18 -6.94
N ALA A 96 4.95 6.18 -7.67
CA ALA A 96 4.39 6.33 -9.01
C ALA A 96 2.95 6.87 -8.94
N THR A 97 2.70 7.97 -9.66
CA THR A 97 1.35 8.57 -9.81
C THR A 97 0.89 8.58 -11.26
N TYR A 98 1.83 8.46 -12.20
CA TYR A 98 1.59 8.55 -13.63
C TYR A 98 2.03 7.24 -14.31
N PRO A 99 1.09 6.30 -14.58
CA PRO A 99 1.35 5.03 -15.25
C PRO A 99 2.15 5.05 -16.56
N GLU A 100 2.20 6.18 -17.28
CA GLU A 100 3.00 6.30 -18.51
C GLU A 100 4.50 6.45 -18.23
N ASN A 101 4.83 6.90 -17.02
CA ASN A 101 6.20 7.29 -16.72
C ASN A 101 6.99 6.05 -16.32
N PRO A 102 8.19 5.84 -16.91
CA PRO A 102 9.02 4.70 -16.58
C PRO A 102 9.46 4.80 -15.12
N ILE A 103 9.36 3.69 -14.41
CA ILE A 103 9.89 3.54 -13.05
C ILE A 103 11.39 3.29 -13.18
N PRO A 104 12.26 4.05 -12.48
CA PRO A 104 13.69 3.81 -12.55
C PRO A 104 14.06 2.48 -11.90
N HIS A 105 14.98 1.74 -12.53
CA HIS A 105 15.49 0.47 -12.00
C HIS A 105 16.61 0.73 -11.00
N LEU A 106 16.27 0.83 -9.71
CA LEU A 106 17.21 1.15 -8.63
C LEU A 106 17.24 0.04 -7.57
N PRO A 107 18.40 -0.26 -6.96
CA PRO A 107 18.51 -1.26 -5.89
C PRO A 107 17.75 -0.82 -4.65
N ASN A 108 17.16 -1.77 -3.92
CA ASN A 108 16.41 -1.53 -2.67
C ASN A 108 15.23 -0.54 -2.80
N LEU A 109 14.70 -0.37 -4.01
CA LEU A 109 13.58 0.53 -4.28
C LEU A 109 12.24 -0.21 -4.23
N SER A 110 11.43 0.08 -3.23
CA SER A 110 10.04 -0.36 -3.14
C SER A 110 9.15 0.46 -4.06
N LEU A 111 8.23 -0.19 -4.78
CA LEU A 111 7.28 0.52 -5.63
C LEU A 111 5.95 0.76 -4.92
N TRP A 112 5.55 2.02 -4.86
CA TRP A 112 4.27 2.45 -4.31
C TRP A 112 3.45 3.13 -5.41
N PHE A 113 2.24 2.66 -5.65
CA PHE A 113 1.37 3.21 -6.68
C PHE A 113 0.22 4.01 -6.08
N PHE A 114 0.08 5.26 -6.49
CA PHE A 114 -0.98 6.17 -6.03
C PHE A 114 -1.79 6.67 -7.22
N TYR A 115 -3.07 6.29 -7.29
CA TYR A 115 -3.93 6.71 -8.38
C TYR A 115 -5.24 7.33 -7.88
N SER A 116 -5.58 8.49 -8.44
CA SER A 116 -6.84 9.17 -8.18
C SER A 116 -7.37 9.80 -9.45
N THR A 117 -8.59 9.41 -9.84
CA THR A 117 -9.27 9.90 -11.05
C THR A 117 -9.44 11.43 -11.09
N GLY A 118 -9.48 12.10 -9.94
CA GLY A 118 -9.57 13.57 -9.87
C GLY A 118 -8.27 14.34 -10.12
N ARG A 119 -7.10 13.68 -10.03
CA ARG A 119 -5.78 14.35 -10.22
C ARG A 119 -5.11 13.99 -11.55
N SER A 120 -5.30 12.77 -12.05
CA SER A 120 -4.48 12.20 -13.12
C SER A 120 -5.15 12.15 -14.50
N GLY A 121 -6.31 12.81 -14.66
CA GLY A 121 -7.15 12.70 -15.86
C GLY A 121 -7.85 11.34 -15.95
N VAL A 122 -8.80 11.19 -16.89
CA VAL A 122 -9.39 9.89 -17.18
C VAL A 122 -8.37 9.07 -17.98
N ARG A 123 -7.80 8.03 -17.38
CA ARG A 123 -6.91 7.07 -18.07
C ARG A 123 -7.66 5.81 -18.45
N THR A 124 -7.23 5.17 -19.53
CA THR A 124 -7.78 3.88 -19.97
C THR A 124 -7.28 2.76 -19.07
N MET A 125 -8.06 1.68 -18.96
CA MET A 125 -7.66 0.52 -18.16
C MET A 125 -6.52 -0.25 -18.79
N GLU A 126 -6.43 -0.24 -20.13
CA GLU A 126 -5.31 -0.81 -20.86
C GLU A 126 -3.97 -0.20 -20.42
N THR A 127 -3.94 1.11 -20.16
CA THR A 127 -2.75 1.81 -19.66
C THR A 127 -2.36 1.30 -18.27
N LEU A 128 -3.35 1.14 -17.38
CA LEU A 128 -3.12 0.64 -16.03
C LEU A 128 -2.64 -0.82 -16.06
N GLU A 129 -3.22 -1.66 -16.91
CA GLU A 129 -2.78 -3.04 -17.06
C GLU A 129 -1.38 -3.15 -17.63
N LYS A 130 -1.04 -2.36 -18.66
CA LYS A 130 0.34 -2.29 -19.17
C LYS A 130 1.33 -1.89 -18.08
N PHE A 131 0.95 -0.93 -17.23
CA PHE A 131 1.76 -0.51 -16.09
C PHE A 131 1.91 -1.61 -15.05
N PHE A 132 0.83 -2.29 -14.65
CA PHE A 132 0.93 -3.41 -13.71
C PHE A 132 1.75 -4.57 -14.29
N ALA A 133 1.60 -4.86 -15.58
CA ALA A 133 2.37 -5.91 -16.25
C ALA A 133 3.87 -5.60 -16.27
N SER A 134 4.27 -4.36 -16.58
CA SER A 134 5.69 -3.96 -16.67
C SER A 134 6.34 -3.67 -15.31
N SER A 135 5.55 -3.34 -14.28
CA SER A 135 6.08 -2.99 -12.96
C SER A 135 6.56 -4.21 -12.16
N PRO A 136 7.51 -4.05 -11.23
CA PRO A 136 7.75 -5.04 -10.18
C PRO A 136 6.51 -5.21 -9.29
N ILE A 137 6.45 -6.29 -8.50
CA ILE A 137 5.39 -6.46 -7.50
C ILE A 137 5.44 -5.29 -6.54
N MET A 138 4.31 -4.63 -6.37
CA MET A 138 4.21 -3.40 -5.60
C MET A 138 4.16 -3.70 -4.11
N LYS A 139 4.82 -2.87 -3.32
CA LYS A 139 4.68 -2.93 -1.86
C LYS A 139 3.34 -2.35 -1.43
N MET A 140 2.91 -1.27 -2.08
CA MET A 140 1.69 -0.57 -1.72
C MET A 140 0.94 -0.08 -2.96
N ILE A 141 -0.37 -0.29 -2.97
CA ILE A 141 -1.30 0.30 -3.92
C ILE A 141 -2.33 1.13 -3.16
N CYS A 142 -2.42 2.41 -3.50
CA CYS A 142 -3.45 3.32 -3.00
C CYS A 142 -4.28 3.88 -4.16
N ILE A 143 -5.52 3.41 -4.29
CA ILE A 143 -6.39 3.85 -5.39
C ILE A 143 -7.70 4.44 -4.87
N ARG A 144 -8.07 5.59 -5.44
CA ARG A 144 -9.43 6.14 -5.35
C ARG A 144 -10.12 5.94 -6.69
N TRP A 145 -10.85 4.84 -6.83
CA TRP A 145 -11.40 4.39 -8.09
C TRP A 145 -12.93 4.33 -8.09
N SER A 146 -13.51 4.48 -9.27
CA SER A 146 -14.88 4.11 -9.57
C SER A 146 -15.07 2.71 -10.19
N ARG A 147 -14.10 2.05 -10.87
CA ARG A 147 -14.35 0.84 -11.70
C ARG A 147 -13.17 -0.16 -11.87
N PRO A 148 -12.77 -0.96 -10.86
CA PRO A 148 -11.78 -2.03 -11.02
C PRO A 148 -12.22 -3.32 -11.75
N GLU A 149 -13.46 -3.53 -12.19
CA GLU A 149 -13.88 -4.76 -12.93
C GLU A 149 -13.10 -5.02 -14.23
N LEU A 150 -12.30 -4.05 -14.67
CA LEU A 150 -11.50 -4.13 -15.88
C LEU A 150 -10.06 -4.57 -15.62
N ILE A 151 -9.71 -4.89 -14.37
CA ILE A 151 -8.41 -5.48 -14.05
C ILE A 151 -8.46 -6.99 -14.26
N SER A 152 -7.48 -7.52 -14.99
CA SER A 152 -7.32 -8.96 -15.22
C SER A 152 -7.07 -9.67 -13.88
N PRO A 153 -7.73 -10.81 -13.62
CA PRO A 153 -7.48 -11.64 -12.43
C PRO A 153 -6.01 -11.97 -12.16
N GLU A 154 -5.20 -12.07 -13.22
CA GLU A 154 -3.77 -12.39 -13.18
C GLU A 154 -2.88 -11.15 -12.97
N SER A 155 -3.48 -9.96 -12.95
CA SER A 155 -2.76 -8.68 -12.86
C SER A 155 -1.96 -8.60 -11.56
N LYS A 156 -0.75 -8.03 -11.65
CA LYS A 156 0.09 -7.71 -10.48
C LYS A 156 -0.58 -6.73 -9.53
N PHE A 157 -1.66 -6.07 -9.95
CA PHE A 157 -2.54 -5.32 -9.07
C PHE A 157 -2.95 -6.13 -7.84
N TYR A 158 -3.40 -7.38 -7.98
CA TYR A 158 -3.88 -8.16 -6.84
C TYR A 158 -2.75 -8.76 -5.98
N GLN A 159 -1.51 -8.67 -6.45
CA GLN A 159 -0.34 -9.28 -5.83
C GLN A 159 0.41 -8.32 -4.90
N ALA A 160 0.03 -7.04 -4.85
CA ALA A 160 0.73 -6.07 -4.02
C ALA A 160 0.58 -6.41 -2.53
N GLU A 161 1.63 -6.14 -1.74
CA GLU A 161 1.63 -6.53 -0.34
C GLU A 161 0.53 -5.82 0.46
N SER A 162 0.29 -4.53 0.16
CA SER A 162 -0.68 -3.70 0.85
C SER A 162 -1.60 -2.97 -0.13
N HIS A 163 -2.90 -2.98 0.16
CA HIS A 163 -3.90 -2.20 -0.56
C HIS A 163 -4.64 -1.21 0.31
N TYR A 164 -4.83 -0.01 -0.23
CA TYR A 164 -5.77 0.97 0.27
C TYR A 164 -6.66 1.42 -0.88
N SER A 165 -7.93 1.02 -0.86
CA SER A 165 -8.82 1.29 -1.98
C SER A 165 -10.15 1.86 -1.53
N ARG A 166 -10.58 2.95 -2.16
CA ARG A 166 -11.98 3.39 -2.11
C ARG A 166 -12.65 2.98 -3.40
N ILE A 167 -13.65 2.11 -3.28
CA ILE A 167 -14.33 1.41 -4.37
C ILE A 167 -15.82 1.76 -4.32
N LYS A 168 -16.34 2.32 -5.41
CA LYS A 168 -17.70 2.88 -5.45
C LYS A 168 -18.83 1.90 -5.75
N HIS A 169 -18.58 0.76 -6.38
CA HIS A 169 -19.64 -0.17 -6.77
C HIS A 169 -19.40 -1.57 -6.18
N SER A 170 -20.46 -2.31 -5.91
CA SER A 170 -20.42 -3.64 -5.26
C SER A 170 -19.67 -4.70 -6.07
N HIS A 171 -19.96 -4.86 -7.36
CA HIS A 171 -19.25 -5.83 -8.24
C HIS A 171 -17.72 -5.71 -8.26
N ASN A 172 -17.18 -4.53 -7.95
CA ASN A 172 -15.75 -4.31 -7.79
C ASN A 172 -15.15 -4.88 -6.50
N ALA A 173 -15.96 -4.91 -5.44
CA ALA A 173 -15.59 -5.52 -4.17
C ALA A 173 -15.38 -7.02 -4.34
N HIS A 174 -16.30 -7.67 -5.06
CA HIS A 174 -16.22 -9.08 -5.41
C HIS A 174 -14.91 -9.42 -6.13
N ALA A 175 -14.63 -8.75 -7.25
CA ALA A 175 -13.43 -9.03 -8.04
C ALA A 175 -12.15 -8.86 -7.20
N PHE A 176 -12.10 -7.82 -6.36
CA PHE A 176 -10.98 -7.64 -5.44
C PHE A 176 -10.85 -8.78 -4.44
N LEU A 177 -11.91 -9.08 -3.70
CA LEU A 177 -11.86 -10.15 -2.71
C LEU A 177 -11.57 -11.49 -3.36
N LYS A 178 -12.01 -11.74 -4.60
CA LYS A 178 -11.76 -12.99 -5.28
C LYS A 178 -10.29 -13.22 -5.63
N HIS A 179 -9.59 -12.17 -6.05
CA HIS A 179 -8.26 -12.29 -6.65
C HIS A 179 -7.12 -11.80 -5.76
N PHE A 180 -7.39 -11.10 -4.66
CA PHE A 180 -6.37 -10.55 -3.78
C PHE A 180 -5.43 -11.61 -3.18
N GLN A 181 -4.12 -11.38 -3.29
CA GLN A 181 -3.05 -12.28 -2.84
C GLN A 181 -2.07 -11.62 -1.85
N GLY A 182 -2.32 -10.36 -1.49
CA GLY A 182 -1.46 -9.59 -0.60
C GLY A 182 -1.62 -9.93 0.89
N ARG A 183 -0.93 -9.15 1.71
CA ARG A 183 -0.87 -9.32 3.17
C ARG A 183 -1.86 -8.43 3.89
N GLN A 184 -2.04 -7.20 3.44
CA GLN A 184 -2.87 -6.21 4.11
C GLN A 184 -3.79 -5.48 3.13
N ALA A 185 -5.06 -5.28 3.51
CA ALA A 185 -5.98 -4.49 2.71
C ALA A 185 -6.93 -3.66 3.58
N THR A 186 -7.06 -2.37 3.25
CA THR A 186 -8.12 -1.49 3.76
C THR A 186 -9.00 -1.02 2.62
N LEU A 187 -10.26 -1.44 2.63
CA LEU A 187 -11.20 -1.24 1.55
C LEU A 187 -12.39 -0.41 2.04
N PHE A 188 -12.84 0.52 1.22
CA PHE A 188 -14.05 1.31 1.47
C PHE A 188 -15.03 1.03 0.34
N PHE A 189 -16.13 0.35 0.65
CA PHE A 189 -17.19 0.04 -0.30
C PHE A 189 -18.42 0.90 -0.03
N HIS A 190 -19.08 1.35 -1.10
CA HIS A 190 -20.38 2.00 -0.98
C HIS A 190 -21.52 0.98 -0.85
N GLU A 191 -21.42 -0.10 -1.61
CA GLU A 191 -22.35 -1.23 -1.65
C GLU A 191 -21.56 -2.53 -1.56
N PHE A 192 -22.15 -3.55 -0.94
CA PHE A 192 -21.48 -4.82 -0.73
C PHE A 192 -22.48 -5.96 -0.59
N ASN A 193 -22.20 -7.09 -1.25
CA ASN A 193 -23.07 -8.25 -1.22
C ASN A 193 -22.58 -9.25 -0.18
N VAL A 194 -23.48 -9.69 0.70
CA VAL A 194 -23.20 -10.69 1.75
C VAL A 194 -22.68 -12.01 1.17
N LEU A 195 -23.10 -12.41 -0.02
CA LEU A 195 -22.62 -13.64 -0.65
C LEU A 195 -21.12 -13.61 -0.96
N GLU A 196 -20.62 -12.46 -1.39
CA GLU A 196 -19.18 -12.25 -1.67
C GLU A 196 -18.35 -12.40 -0.39
N PHE A 197 -18.93 -12.00 0.73
CA PHE A 197 -18.33 -12.14 2.04
C PHE A 197 -18.28 -13.59 2.52
N VAL A 198 -19.37 -14.33 2.33
CA VAL A 198 -19.43 -15.76 2.64
C VAL A 198 -18.39 -16.51 1.83
N GLU A 199 -18.26 -16.20 0.54
CA GLU A 199 -17.24 -16.79 -0.32
C GLU A 199 -15.82 -16.50 0.19
N PHE A 200 -15.52 -15.24 0.54
CA PHE A 200 -14.24 -14.87 1.15
C PHE A 200 -13.92 -15.71 2.39
N ILE A 201 -14.87 -15.81 3.33
CA ILE A 201 -14.70 -16.55 4.58
C ILE A 201 -14.48 -18.04 4.31
N ASN A 202 -15.26 -18.63 3.41
CA ASN A 202 -15.17 -20.05 3.09
C ASN A 202 -13.84 -20.39 2.41
N ARG A 203 -13.38 -19.58 1.46
CA ARG A 203 -12.09 -19.77 0.77
C ARG A 203 -10.89 -19.57 1.70
N TRP A 204 -10.99 -18.64 2.65
CA TRP A 204 -9.94 -18.50 3.68
C TRP A 204 -9.93 -19.70 4.62
N ARG A 205 -11.12 -20.16 5.06
CA ARG A 205 -11.27 -21.30 5.99
C ARG A 205 -10.78 -22.61 5.39
N SER A 206 -11.17 -22.91 4.16
CA SER A 206 -10.72 -24.13 3.47
C SER A 206 -9.24 -24.09 3.11
N GLY A 207 -8.58 -22.94 3.29
CA GLY A 207 -7.19 -22.73 2.89
C GLY A 207 -6.99 -22.62 1.37
N GLU A 208 -8.07 -22.49 0.59
CA GLU A 208 -8.03 -22.30 -0.86
C GLU A 208 -7.37 -20.98 -1.26
N ALA A 209 -7.61 -19.91 -0.49
CA ALA A 209 -7.09 -18.58 -0.80
C ALA A 209 -6.57 -17.82 0.44
N PHE A 210 -5.93 -16.67 0.17
CA PHE A 210 -5.49 -15.70 1.18
C PHE A 210 -4.47 -16.24 2.19
N GLN A 211 -3.55 -17.10 1.74
CA GLN A 211 -2.54 -17.72 2.61
C GLN A 211 -1.57 -16.69 3.21
N LYS A 212 -1.32 -15.59 2.48
CA LYS A 212 -0.47 -14.47 2.92
C LYS A 212 -1.20 -13.40 3.73
N LEU A 213 -2.54 -13.46 3.81
CA LEU A 213 -3.32 -12.41 4.46
C LEU A 213 -3.00 -12.34 5.95
N GLU A 214 -2.72 -11.14 6.43
CA GLU A 214 -2.47 -10.79 7.83
C GLU A 214 -3.58 -9.90 8.39
N TYR A 215 -4.08 -8.97 7.57
CA TYR A 215 -5.06 -7.98 8.00
C TYR A 215 -5.97 -7.52 6.86
N LEU A 216 -7.28 -7.63 7.05
CA LEU A 216 -8.28 -7.09 6.15
C LEU A 216 -9.25 -6.21 6.94
N LYS A 217 -9.43 -4.98 6.46
CA LYS A 217 -10.38 -4.02 6.99
C LYS A 217 -11.29 -3.56 5.86
N ILE A 218 -12.59 -3.73 6.06
CA ILE A 218 -13.61 -3.29 5.11
C ILE A 218 -14.53 -2.32 5.84
N LYS A 219 -14.64 -1.11 5.29
CA LYS A 219 -15.63 -0.12 5.71
C LYS A 219 -16.73 -0.05 4.66
N LEU A 220 -17.96 -0.32 5.06
CA LEU A 220 -19.13 -0.18 4.21
C LEU A 220 -19.79 1.17 4.48
N MET A 221 -20.40 1.79 3.47
CA MET A 221 -21.22 3.00 3.68
C MET A 221 -22.70 2.70 3.92
N SER A 222 -23.12 1.43 3.88
CA SER A 222 -24.50 1.00 4.17
C SER A 222 -24.58 -0.38 4.85
N ASN A 223 -25.62 -0.53 5.69
CA ASN A 223 -26.12 -1.63 6.54
C ASN A 223 -25.33 -2.95 6.70
N PHE A 224 -24.99 -3.26 7.96
CA PHE A 224 -24.31 -4.49 8.42
C PHE A 224 -25.19 -5.53 9.11
N HIS A 225 -26.48 -5.26 9.34
CA HIS A 225 -27.30 -6.05 10.27
C HIS A 225 -27.32 -7.56 9.95
N HIS A 226 -27.26 -7.92 8.66
CA HIS A 226 -27.26 -9.32 8.23
C HIS A 226 -25.89 -10.02 8.31
N LEU A 227 -24.77 -9.28 8.37
CA LEU A 227 -23.44 -9.90 8.33
C LEU A 227 -23.12 -10.70 9.60
N ILE A 228 -23.62 -10.25 10.76
CA ILE A 228 -23.41 -10.95 12.04
C ILE A 228 -24.15 -12.29 12.04
N GLU A 229 -25.38 -12.33 11.51
CA GLU A 229 -26.18 -13.55 11.38
C GLU A 229 -25.48 -14.54 10.45
N VAL A 230 -24.98 -14.06 9.31
CA VAL A 230 -24.22 -14.83 8.33
C VAL A 230 -22.94 -15.38 8.95
N LEU A 231 -22.20 -14.59 9.73
CA LEU A 231 -21.01 -15.06 10.43
C LEU A 231 -21.34 -16.18 11.42
N ASN A 232 -22.43 -16.05 12.18
CA ASN A 232 -22.84 -17.09 13.12
C ASN A 232 -23.27 -18.38 12.39
N ALA A 233 -23.96 -18.25 11.26
CA ALA A 233 -24.38 -19.39 10.44
C ALA A 233 -23.18 -20.11 9.80
N ASN A 234 -22.11 -19.39 9.49
CA ASN A 234 -20.89 -19.94 8.90
C ASN A 234 -19.89 -20.42 9.95
N GLY A 235 -20.29 -21.03 11.07
CA GLY A 235 -19.35 -21.77 11.95
C GLY A 235 -18.25 -20.93 12.62
N VAL A 236 -18.49 -19.64 12.85
CA VAL A 236 -17.58 -18.79 13.63
C VAL A 236 -17.60 -19.23 15.09
N LYS A 237 -16.43 -19.58 15.63
CA LYS A 237 -16.24 -19.96 17.03
C LYS A 237 -16.27 -18.73 17.94
N ARG A 238 -16.59 -18.95 19.21
CA ARG A 238 -16.66 -17.89 20.23
C ARG A 238 -15.76 -18.21 21.42
N ILE A 239 -14.98 -17.22 21.82
CA ILE A 239 -14.35 -17.16 23.13
C ILE A 239 -15.45 -16.88 24.16
N ASP A 240 -15.31 -17.46 25.35
CA ASP A 240 -16.16 -17.18 26.50
C ASP A 240 -16.31 -15.65 26.70
N ARG A 241 -17.53 -15.19 26.98
CA ARG A 241 -17.83 -13.76 27.16
C ARG A 241 -17.19 -13.19 28.42
N THR A 242 -16.86 -14.05 29.39
CA THR A 242 -16.21 -13.67 30.66
C THR A 242 -14.71 -13.48 30.51
N LYS A 243 -14.10 -14.08 29.48
CA LYS A 243 -12.67 -14.02 29.23
C LYS A 243 -12.29 -12.84 28.35
N LYS A 244 -11.10 -12.30 28.52
CA LYS A 244 -10.57 -11.21 27.70
C LYS A 244 -9.90 -11.79 26.44
N PRO A 245 -10.36 -11.41 25.23
CA PRO A 245 -9.77 -11.92 24.00
C PRO A 245 -8.40 -11.27 23.73
N PRO A 246 -7.49 -11.97 23.01
CA PRO A 246 -6.24 -11.41 22.54
C PRO A 246 -6.45 -10.20 21.61
N ILE A 247 -5.47 -9.31 21.58
CA ILE A 247 -5.48 -8.11 20.73
C ILE A 247 -4.63 -8.36 19.50
N HIS A 248 -5.25 -8.46 18.33
CA HIS A 248 -4.52 -8.58 17.06
C HIS A 248 -4.08 -7.21 16.55
N THR A 249 -2.80 -7.07 16.21
CA THR A 249 -2.25 -5.90 15.52
C THR A 249 -0.98 -6.33 14.78
N VAL A 250 -0.73 -5.75 13.60
CA VAL A 250 0.46 -6.04 12.78
C VAL A 250 1.10 -4.74 12.29
N PRO A 251 2.42 -4.70 12.01
CA PRO A 251 3.05 -3.52 11.44
C PRO A 251 2.37 -3.07 10.15
N HIS A 252 2.15 -1.77 10.00
CA HIS A 252 1.47 -1.23 8.83
C HIS A 252 2.41 -1.24 7.62
N LEU A 253 2.06 -1.99 6.57
CA LEU A 253 2.89 -2.07 5.35
C LEU A 253 2.79 -0.79 4.50
N SER A 254 1.71 -0.04 4.69
CA SER A 254 1.50 1.27 4.06
C SER A 254 2.04 2.38 4.98
N GLN A 255 3.32 2.72 4.89
CA GLN A 255 3.87 3.90 5.58
C GLN A 255 3.57 5.20 4.80
N SER A 256 2.36 5.32 4.24
CA SER A 256 1.95 6.58 3.61
C SER A 256 1.79 7.65 4.70
N ILE A 257 2.23 8.88 4.39
CA ILE A 257 2.25 10.08 5.26
C ILE A 257 0.93 10.35 6.02
N ARG A 258 -0.19 9.72 5.63
CA ARG A 258 -1.50 9.84 6.31
C ARG A 258 -1.72 8.83 7.44
N VAL A 259 -0.89 7.81 7.56
CA VAL A 259 -0.98 6.78 8.60
C VAL A 259 0.26 6.92 9.49
N LEU A 260 0.18 7.82 10.47
CA LEU A 260 1.21 7.99 11.51
C LEU A 260 1.35 6.76 12.44
N GLN A 261 0.52 5.74 12.22
CA GLN A 261 0.40 4.57 13.07
C GLN A 261 1.37 3.48 12.59
N ARG A 262 2.28 3.07 13.47
CA ARG A 262 3.25 2.00 13.17
C ARG A 262 2.57 0.65 12.90
N ASN A 263 1.42 0.43 13.53
CA ASN A 263 0.66 -0.82 13.42
C ASN A 263 -0.77 -0.55 12.94
N THR A 264 -1.43 -1.61 12.47
CA THR A 264 -2.85 -1.62 12.13
C THR A 264 -3.74 -1.36 13.34
N ASP A 265 -4.97 -0.89 13.08
CA ASP A 265 -5.96 -0.71 14.14
C ASP A 265 -6.21 -2.04 14.87
N PRO A 266 -6.16 -2.04 16.21
CA PRO A 266 -6.25 -3.28 16.99
C PRO A 266 -7.60 -3.96 16.80
N ILE A 267 -7.59 -5.28 16.62
CA ILE A 267 -8.80 -6.09 16.58
C ILE A 267 -8.93 -6.82 17.92
N ILE A 268 -9.99 -6.49 18.64
CA ILE A 268 -10.37 -7.13 19.90
C ILE A 268 -11.72 -7.80 19.68
N SER A 269 -11.71 -9.12 19.56
CA SER A 269 -12.92 -9.90 19.24
C SER A 269 -12.99 -11.22 19.97
N HIS A 270 -14.16 -11.54 20.50
CA HIS A 270 -14.49 -12.87 21.01
C HIS A 270 -14.86 -13.85 19.88
N ARG A 271 -14.88 -13.41 18.61
CA ARG A 271 -15.24 -14.26 17.47
C ARG A 271 -14.01 -14.58 16.66
N TYR A 272 -13.85 -15.84 16.30
CA TYR A 272 -12.72 -16.30 15.49
C TYR A 272 -13.11 -17.46 14.57
N ILE A 273 -12.29 -17.67 13.55
CA ILE A 273 -12.40 -18.77 12.59
C ILE A 273 -11.06 -19.50 12.56
N VAL A 274 -11.11 -20.80 12.37
CA VAL A 274 -9.93 -21.66 12.24
C VAL A 274 -9.85 -22.13 10.79
N ARG A 275 -8.66 -22.05 10.20
CA ARG A 275 -8.38 -22.56 8.88
C ARG A 275 -8.13 -24.06 8.95
N GLU A 276 -8.77 -24.81 8.06
CA GLU A 276 -8.79 -26.27 8.06
C GLU A 276 -7.43 -26.88 7.68
N THR A 277 -6.66 -26.20 6.83
CA THR A 277 -5.41 -26.75 6.27
C THR A 277 -4.20 -26.62 7.18
N ASP A 278 -4.13 -25.59 8.03
CA ASP A 278 -2.96 -25.26 8.84
C ASP A 278 -3.29 -24.92 10.31
N ASN A 279 -4.55 -25.08 10.71
CA ASN A 279 -5.07 -24.76 12.04
C ASN A 279 -4.87 -23.29 12.47
N ARG A 280 -4.56 -22.37 11.54
CA ARG A 280 -4.37 -20.95 11.88
C ARG A 280 -5.68 -20.29 12.23
N VAL A 281 -5.60 -19.29 13.11
CA VAL A 281 -6.77 -18.54 13.57
C VAL A 281 -6.88 -17.20 12.87
N ALA A 282 -8.12 -16.78 12.60
CA ALA A 282 -8.44 -15.38 12.30
C ALA A 282 -9.47 -14.83 13.28
N SER A 283 -9.15 -13.70 13.93
CA SER A 283 -10.12 -12.92 14.68
C SER A 283 -11.04 -12.14 13.74
N VAL A 284 -12.34 -12.20 14.00
CA VAL A 284 -13.37 -11.60 13.16
C VAL A 284 -14.15 -10.58 13.96
N SER A 285 -14.15 -9.31 13.56
CA SER A 285 -14.87 -8.25 14.25
C SER A 285 -15.80 -7.51 13.30
N VAL A 286 -17.03 -7.30 13.77
CA VAL A 286 -18.02 -6.43 13.11
C VAL A 286 -18.42 -5.37 14.13
N ARG A 287 -18.15 -4.10 13.82
CA ARG A 287 -18.51 -2.96 14.67
C ARG A 287 -19.02 -1.82 13.80
N GLY A 288 -20.29 -1.44 13.99
CA GLY A 288 -20.92 -0.39 13.20
C GLY A 288 -20.88 -0.72 11.70
N ASP A 289 -20.18 0.12 10.94
CA ASP A 289 -20.00 0.01 9.50
C ASP A 289 -18.66 -0.64 9.09
N MET A 290 -18.00 -1.31 10.04
CA MET A 290 -16.65 -1.86 9.87
C MET A 290 -16.61 -3.36 10.10
N PHE A 291 -16.00 -4.05 9.15
CA PHE A 291 -15.56 -5.43 9.25
C PHE A 291 -14.03 -5.47 9.35
N CYS A 292 -13.51 -6.22 10.31
CA CYS A 292 -12.09 -6.46 10.47
C CYS A 292 -11.81 -7.96 10.59
N PHE A 293 -10.73 -8.40 9.95
CA PHE A 293 -10.28 -9.77 9.92
C PHE A 293 -8.76 -9.80 10.12
N GLY A 294 -8.32 -10.32 11.26
CA GLY A 294 -6.91 -10.37 11.65
C GLY A 294 -6.44 -11.80 11.74
N VAL A 295 -5.45 -12.17 10.94
CA VAL A 295 -4.90 -13.53 10.88
C VAL A 295 -3.72 -13.64 11.83
N TRP A 296 -3.79 -14.63 12.71
CA TRP A 296 -2.76 -14.98 13.68
C TRP A 296 -1.74 -15.93 13.03
N LYS A 297 -0.51 -15.90 13.55
CA LYS A 297 0.52 -16.88 13.16
C LYS A 297 0.33 -18.20 13.91
N GLU A 298 -0.32 -18.11 15.05
CA GLU A 298 -0.62 -19.13 16.04
C GLU A 298 -1.69 -20.11 15.54
N THR A 299 -1.58 -21.37 15.99
CA THR A 299 -2.65 -22.37 15.84
C THR A 299 -3.82 -22.06 16.77
N GLU A 300 -4.94 -22.79 16.63
CA GLU A 300 -6.07 -22.64 17.55
C GLU A 300 -5.69 -22.85 19.02
N GLU A 301 -4.90 -23.88 19.32
CA GLU A 301 -4.51 -24.18 20.70
C GLU A 301 -3.62 -23.08 21.29
N GLU A 302 -2.68 -22.56 20.49
CA GLU A 302 -1.79 -21.46 20.88
C GLU A 302 -2.57 -20.17 21.08
N PHE A 303 -3.47 -19.84 20.16
CA PHE A 303 -4.36 -18.68 20.26
C PHE A 303 -5.23 -18.73 21.51
N LEU A 304 -5.80 -19.89 21.84
CA LEU A 304 -6.65 -20.06 23.03
C LEU A 304 -5.87 -19.94 24.35
N ARG A 305 -4.56 -20.19 24.36
CA ARG A 305 -3.69 -19.93 25.54
C ARG A 305 -3.43 -18.45 25.78
N MET A 306 -3.61 -17.61 24.76
CA MET A 306 -3.47 -16.15 24.88
C MET A 306 -4.71 -15.48 25.47
N VAL A 307 -5.82 -16.22 25.61
CA VAL A 307 -7.07 -15.72 26.19
C VAL A 307 -6.93 -15.65 27.72
N GLU A 308 -7.18 -14.46 28.29
CA GLU A 308 -7.05 -14.17 29.73
C GLU A 308 -8.36 -14.37 30.50
#